data_AF-A0AAQ4EMR9-F1
#
_entry.id   AF-A0AAQ4EMR9-F1
#
_cell.length_a   1.000
_cell.length_b   1.000
_cell.length_c   1.000
_cell.angle_alpha   90.00
_cell.angle_beta   90.00
_cell.angle_gamma   90.00
#
_symmetry.space_group_name_H-M   'P 1'
#
loop_
_entity.id
_entity.type
_entity.pdbx_description
1 polymer ?
#
loop_
_entity_poly.entity_id
_entity_poly.type
_entity_poly.pdbx_seq_one_letter_code
_entity_poly.pdbx_strand_id
1 'polypeptide(L)'
;MKARTQLAVMHYNENCARSQACRLDSAARWSLKYPKATGGKATACPVKEQPTYGYMQTLLNMVMVEASRTSEAKKTALMQTPPLLSSQFSRITKGRSYKAKDNTIQ
;
A
#
# COMPACT_ATOMS: atom_id res chain seq x y z
N MET A 1 -3.97 -2.28 -11.48
CA MET A 1 -2.51 -2.54 -11.56
C MET A 1 -1.76 -1.48 -12.38
N LYS A 2 -2.30 -0.98 -13.52
CA LYS A 2 -1.61 -0.04 -14.43
C LYS A 2 -1.00 1.22 -13.78
N ALA A 3 -1.75 1.95 -12.95
CA ALA A 3 -1.28 3.19 -12.33
C ALA A 3 -0.03 3.00 -11.45
N ARG A 4 0.02 1.89 -10.67
CA ARG A 4 1.17 1.59 -9.81
C ARG A 4 2.43 1.29 -10.63
N THR A 5 2.28 0.58 -11.74
CA THR A 5 3.39 0.28 -12.67
C THR A 5 3.90 1.55 -13.34
N GLN A 6 3.01 2.44 -13.80
CA GLN A 6 3.40 3.72 -14.43
C GLN A 6 4.17 4.61 -13.45
N LEU A 7 3.70 4.72 -12.20
CA LEU A 7 4.43 5.43 -11.15
C LEU A 7 5.81 4.82 -10.90
N ALA A 8 5.93 3.48 -10.86
CA ALA A 8 7.22 2.81 -10.70
C ALA A 8 8.19 3.10 -11.85
N VAL A 9 7.71 3.11 -13.11
CA VAL A 9 8.51 3.45 -14.29
C VAL A 9 8.99 4.89 -14.22
N MET A 10 8.09 5.83 -13.94
CA MET A 10 8.47 7.24 -13.82
C MET A 10 9.43 7.48 -12.64
N HIS A 11 9.28 6.73 -11.54
CA HIS A 11 10.21 6.79 -10.39
C HIS A 11 11.58 6.27 -10.77
N TYR A 12 11.63 5.19 -11.55
CA TYR A 12 12.86 4.68 -12.11
C TYR A 12 13.53 5.73 -13.01
N ASN A 13 12.76 6.39 -13.88
CA ASN A 13 13.29 7.44 -14.76
C ASN A 13 13.92 8.60 -13.98
N GLU A 14 13.29 9.05 -12.89
CA GLU A 14 13.87 10.13 -12.05
C GLU A 14 15.13 9.67 -11.30
N ASN A 15 15.19 8.39 -10.91
CA ASN A 15 16.17 7.90 -9.95
C ASN A 15 17.31 7.07 -10.54
N CYS A 16 17.19 6.58 -11.78
CA CYS A 16 18.17 5.68 -12.38
C CYS A 16 19.49 6.42 -12.67
N ALA A 17 19.42 7.63 -13.22
CA ALA A 17 20.60 8.41 -13.62
C ALA A 17 21.14 9.35 -12.51
N ARG A 18 20.62 9.26 -11.28
CA ARG A 18 21.07 10.11 -10.17
C ARG A 18 22.49 9.74 -9.73
N SER A 19 23.39 10.73 -9.79
CA SER A 19 24.76 10.64 -9.27
C SER A 19 24.81 10.36 -7.77
N GLN A 20 25.92 9.76 -7.34
CA GLN A 20 26.20 9.59 -5.92
C GLN A 20 26.51 10.96 -5.30
N ALA A 21 25.93 11.23 -4.13
CA ALA A 21 26.13 12.48 -3.44
C ALA A 21 27.55 12.56 -2.87
N CYS A 22 28.23 13.68 -3.13
CA CYS A 22 29.53 13.98 -2.54
C CYS A 22 29.39 14.93 -1.35
N ARG A 23 30.35 14.90 -0.43
CA ARG A 23 30.53 15.93 0.60
C ARG A 23 31.23 17.15 0.00
N LEU A 24 31.30 18.24 0.77
CA LEU A 24 32.06 19.46 0.43
C LEU A 24 33.51 19.14 0.05
N ASP A 25 34.09 18.11 0.68
CA ASP A 25 35.44 17.61 0.42
C ASP A 25 35.51 16.63 -0.77
N SER A 26 34.52 16.64 -1.69
CA SER A 26 34.39 15.72 -2.84
C SER A 26 34.29 14.21 -2.52
N ALA A 27 34.39 13.81 -1.25
CA ALA A 27 34.27 12.42 -0.83
C ALA A 27 32.82 11.89 -1.00
N ALA A 28 32.69 10.73 -1.62
CA ALA A 28 31.40 10.08 -1.86
C ALA A 28 30.69 9.71 -0.55
N ARG A 29 29.38 9.96 -0.46
CA ARG A 29 28.56 9.65 0.71
C ARG A 29 28.02 8.22 0.65
N TRP A 30 28.10 7.55 1.79
CA TRP A 30 27.63 6.19 2.00
C TRP A 30 26.70 6.13 3.21
N SER A 31 25.74 5.22 3.17
CA SER A 31 24.81 4.94 4.27
C SER A 31 24.88 3.46 4.61
N LEU A 32 24.94 3.12 5.89
CA LEU A 32 24.84 1.73 6.34
C LEU A 32 23.37 1.30 6.34
N LYS A 33 23.06 0.24 5.60
CA LYS A 33 21.79 -0.47 5.71
C LYS A 33 22.00 -1.77 6.48
N TYR A 34 20.99 -2.18 7.23
CA TYR A 34 20.99 -3.43 7.98
C TYR A 34 19.86 -4.32 7.46
N PRO A 35 20.09 -5.08 6.36
CA PRO A 35 19.05 -5.93 5.81
C PRO A 35 18.76 -7.09 6.77
N LYS A 36 17.48 -7.37 6.98
CA LYS A 36 17.05 -8.50 7.83
C LYS A 36 17.53 -9.85 7.27
N ALA A 37 17.62 -9.98 5.95
CA ALA A 37 18.05 -11.19 5.25
C ALA A 37 19.50 -11.59 5.57
N THR A 38 20.37 -10.63 5.86
CA THR A 38 21.79 -10.85 6.18
C THR A 38 22.04 -11.04 7.67
N GLY A 39 21.00 -11.33 8.45
CA GLY A 39 21.12 -11.49 9.91
C GLY A 39 21.53 -10.20 10.62
N GLY A 40 21.20 -9.03 10.05
CA GLY A 40 21.56 -7.74 10.64
C GLY A 40 23.00 -7.31 10.39
N LYS A 41 23.74 -7.93 9.46
CA LYS A 41 25.04 -7.41 9.02
C LYS A 41 24.85 -6.10 8.24
N ALA A 42 25.66 -5.10 8.57
CA ALA A 42 25.67 -3.83 7.86
C ALA A 42 26.14 -4.01 6.41
N THR A 43 25.52 -3.28 5.48
CA THR A 43 25.95 -3.16 4.09
C THR A 43 26.03 -1.69 3.73
N ALA A 44 27.18 -1.24 3.22
CA ALA A 44 27.35 0.12 2.74
C ALA A 44 26.57 0.32 1.42
N CYS A 45 25.73 1.34 1.38
CA CYS A 45 24.92 1.71 0.22
C CYS A 45 25.28 3.14 -0.22
N PRO A 46 25.50 3.40 -1.52
CA PRO A 46 25.76 4.74 -2.00
C PRO A 46 24.53 5.63 -1.78
N VAL A 47 24.74 6.82 -1.24
CA VAL A 47 23.67 7.82 -1.06
C VAL A 47 23.60 8.64 -2.34
N LYS A 48 22.45 8.66 -3.01
CA LYS A 48 22.23 9.47 -4.22
C LYS A 48 22.01 10.95 -3.86
N GLU A 49 22.39 11.85 -4.75
CA GLU A 49 22.05 13.30 -4.68
C GLU A 49 20.56 13.50 -4.70
N GLN A 50 20.04 14.64 -4.21
CA GLN A 50 18.60 14.97 -4.22
C GLN A 50 17.96 14.86 -5.63
N PRO A 51 16.64 14.61 -5.74
CA PRO A 51 15.98 14.57 -7.05
C PRO A 51 16.05 15.95 -7.72
N THR A 52 16.31 15.97 -9.03
CA THR A 52 16.51 17.21 -9.81
C THR A 52 15.23 18.04 -9.92
N TYR A 53 14.08 17.39 -10.07
CA TYR A 53 12.82 18.05 -10.38
C TYR A 53 11.72 17.78 -9.35
N GLY A 54 11.79 16.65 -8.62
CA GLY A 54 10.85 16.33 -7.54
C GLY A 54 9.43 16.02 -8.03
N TYR A 55 9.22 15.87 -9.35
CA TYR A 55 7.90 15.67 -9.94
C TYR A 55 7.22 14.39 -9.45
N MET A 56 7.99 13.37 -9.07
CA MET A 56 7.47 12.14 -8.46
C MET A 56 6.61 12.43 -7.23
N GLN A 57 7.12 13.27 -6.33
CA GLN A 57 6.44 13.57 -5.08
C GLN A 57 5.10 14.27 -5.36
N THR A 58 5.11 15.21 -6.31
CA THR A 58 3.92 15.94 -6.71
C THR A 58 2.88 15.00 -7.35
N LEU A 59 3.30 14.14 -8.27
CA LEU A 59 2.41 13.19 -8.93
C LEU A 59 1.85 12.14 -7.95
N LEU A 60 2.67 11.66 -7.02
CA LEU A 60 2.23 10.74 -5.97
C LEU A 60 1.17 11.39 -5.08
N ASN A 61 1.38 12.63 -4.66
CA ASN A 61 0.42 13.38 -3.85
C ASN A 61 -0.92 13.56 -4.58
N MET A 62 -0.89 13.94 -5.87
CA MET A 62 -2.11 14.05 -6.68
C MET A 62 -2.87 12.72 -6.76
N VAL A 63 -2.16 11.61 -7.03
CA VAL A 63 -2.77 10.28 -7.11
C VAL A 63 -3.36 9.87 -5.76
N MET A 64 -2.72 10.19 -4.64
CA MET A 64 -3.26 9.88 -3.30
C MET A 64 -4.55 10.66 -3.02
N VAL A 65 -4.63 11.93 -3.42
CA VAL A 65 -5.85 12.74 -3.29
C VAL A 65 -6.99 12.19 -4.14
N GLU A 66 -6.72 11.76 -5.38
CA GLU A 66 -7.75 11.15 -6.22
C GLU A 66 -8.17 9.75 -5.71
N ALA A 67 -7.22 8.99 -5.17
CA ALA A 67 -7.50 7.69 -4.57
C ALA A 67 -8.37 7.82 -3.30
N SER A 68 -8.16 8.85 -2.47
CA SER A 68 -9.01 9.08 -1.30
C SER A 68 -10.42 9.46 -1.71
N ARG A 69 -10.58 10.41 -2.65
CA ARG A 69 -11.89 10.81 -3.22
C ARG A 69 -12.69 9.64 -3.76
N THR A 70 -12.07 8.79 -4.59
CA THR A 70 -12.74 7.61 -5.13
C THR A 70 -13.07 6.56 -4.07
N SER A 71 -12.26 6.44 -3.02
CA SER A 71 -12.54 5.53 -1.90
C SER A 71 -13.73 6.01 -1.06
N GLU A 72 -13.85 7.32 -0.83
CA GLU A 72 -14.96 7.94 -0.11
C GLU A 72 -16.25 7.86 -0.92
N ALA A 73 -16.19 8.12 -2.24
CA ALA A 73 -17.32 7.92 -3.14
C ALA A 73 -17.81 6.46 -3.15
N LYS A 74 -16.90 5.48 -3.09
CA LYS A 74 -17.28 4.06 -2.96
C LYS A 74 -17.91 3.73 -1.62
N LYS A 75 -17.39 4.27 -0.51
CA LYS A 75 -17.96 4.07 0.83
C LYS A 75 -19.38 4.63 0.92
N THR A 76 -19.58 5.86 0.43
CA THR A 76 -20.90 6.51 0.42
C THR A 76 -21.90 5.75 -0.45
N ALA A 77 -21.49 5.27 -1.63
CA ALA A 77 -22.33 4.42 -2.47
C ALA A 77 -22.72 3.10 -1.78
N LEU A 78 -21.78 2.46 -1.06
CA LEU A 78 -22.07 1.24 -0.28
C LEU A 78 -23.06 1.50 0.86
N MET A 79 -23.05 2.67 1.48
CA MET A 79 -24.00 3.03 2.55
C MET A 79 -25.43 3.26 2.03
N GLN A 80 -25.57 3.69 0.78
CA GLN A 80 -26.88 3.88 0.14
C GLN A 80 -27.46 2.58 -0.46
N THR A 81 -26.67 1.50 -0.47
CA THR A 81 -27.12 0.23 -1.02
C THR A 81 -27.99 -0.47 0.02
N PRO A 82 -29.21 -0.93 -0.33
CA PRO A 82 -30.03 -1.70 0.60
C PRO A 82 -29.25 -2.95 1.06
N PRO A 83 -29.49 -3.42 2.29
CA PRO A 83 -28.77 -4.56 2.84
C PRO A 83 -28.92 -5.78 1.92
N LEU A 84 -27.86 -6.58 1.81
CA LEU A 84 -27.89 -7.83 1.03
C LEU A 84 -29.06 -8.70 1.48
N LEU A 85 -29.71 -9.41 0.55
CA LEU A 85 -30.77 -10.37 0.87
C LEU A 85 -30.31 -11.40 1.92
N SER A 86 -29.02 -11.77 1.91
CA SER A 86 -28.44 -12.67 2.90
C SER A 86 -28.39 -12.11 4.33
N SER A 87 -28.43 -10.78 4.51
CA SER A 87 -28.38 -10.12 5.81
C SER A 87 -29.61 -10.39 6.67
N GLN A 88 -30.72 -10.81 6.06
CA GLN A 88 -31.94 -11.19 6.78
C GLN A 88 -31.86 -12.60 7.40
N PHE A 89 -30.88 -13.42 7.00
CA PHE A 89 -30.69 -14.77 7.52
C PHE A 89 -29.63 -14.78 8.62
N SER A 90 -29.91 -15.50 9.71
CA SER A 90 -28.92 -15.68 10.78
C SER A 90 -27.74 -16.51 10.26
N ARG A 91 -26.52 -15.99 10.43
CA ARG A 91 -25.32 -16.69 9.99
C ARG A 91 -25.06 -17.86 10.93
N ILE A 92 -25.25 -19.08 10.45
CA ILE A 92 -24.98 -20.29 11.24
C ILE A 92 -23.47 -20.39 11.47
N THR A 93 -23.03 -20.20 12.71
CA THR A 93 -21.64 -20.45 13.11
C THR A 93 -21.46 -21.95 13.35
N LYS A 94 -20.29 -22.48 12.96
CA LYS A 94 -19.97 -23.91 12.88
C LYS A 94 -20.20 -24.69 14.19
N GLY A 95 -20.32 -24.01 15.34
CA GLY A 95 -20.62 -24.60 16.64
C GLY A 95 -22.11 -24.85 16.94
N ARG A 96 -23.06 -24.31 16.16
CA ARG A 96 -24.51 -24.39 16.48
C ARG A 96 -25.28 -25.50 15.74
N SER A 97 -24.61 -26.30 14.91
CA SER A 97 -25.29 -27.19 13.94
C SER A 97 -25.95 -28.46 14.51
N TYR A 98 -25.89 -28.73 15.81
CA TYR A 98 -26.37 -30.03 16.32
C TYR A 98 -27.12 -29.93 17.65
N LYS A 99 -28.24 -29.21 17.74
CA LYS A 99 -29.37 -29.56 18.64
C LYS A 99 -30.59 -28.68 18.32
N ALA A 100 -31.46 -29.15 17.45
CA ALA A 100 -32.88 -28.78 17.45
C ALA A 100 -33.63 -29.92 16.77
N LYS A 101 -33.99 -30.94 17.55
CA LYS A 101 -35.14 -31.79 17.21
C LYS A 101 -36.27 -31.25 18.08
N ASP A 102 -37.08 -30.37 17.50
CA ASP A 102 -38.33 -29.93 18.10
C ASP A 102 -39.26 -31.14 18.11
N ASN A 103 -39.54 -31.63 19.31
CA ASN A 103 -40.41 -32.76 19.56
C ASN A 103 -41.74 -32.20 20.10
N THR A 104 -42.60 -31.75 19.19
CA THR A 104 -43.98 -31.37 19.52
C THR A 104 -44.88 -31.66 18.32
N ILE A 105 -45.51 -32.83 18.29
CA ILE A 105 -46.88 -33.02 17.77
C ILE A 105 -47.58 -33.99 18.73
N GLN A 106 -48.85 -33.66 18.97
CA GLN A 106 -49.81 -34.08 20.00
C GLN A 106 -49.90 -35.58 20.30
#